data_AF-A0A8B8E1G0-F1
#
_entry.id   AF-A0A8B8E1G0-F1
#
_cell.length_a   1.000
_cell.length_b   1.000
_cell.length_c   1.000
_cell.angle_alpha   90.00
_cell.angle_beta   90.00
_cell.angle_gamma   90.00
#
_symmetry.space_group_name_H-M   'P 1'
#
loop_
_entity.id
_entity.type
_entity.pdbx_description
1 polymer ?
#
loop_
_entity_poly.entity_id
_entity_poly.type
_entity_poly.pdbx_seq_one_letter_code
_entity_poly.pdbx_strand_id
1 'polypeptide(L)'
;MAEGFVDVQELWIQQADVDAQNNRDLRHQHGMGPYNIFILDTSSYIGEDGMNEIKETFATLMKEYTKQSDIDENIAVIVCGRRTRFLRYFSNQYEDMSHCLDQLEFGGGCPLAAAVILASRSLQNGRTYIINEYNIHPRLILVSAGRSTDFTMTESVEPEESIEPDEDKKLLSVSRDLGRIYPIFCIPVGRSPNMTILEFISGQSRGGKIVCSNNAAQLAKLSVNMTIASKLPFTINNDGNDIERILTSLACTFPNRDFTDADQKDICEICLQKSLYRPIGEIYSEIEKEDDVCQERDPRMPPLGARVNRGRDWKWGDQDKNGPGTVVGHLRQDGWLNVQWDRNLGSTRGYRYGSTRDEGDKYDVKVCDEPRILENEIIAPGCLVTRGADWSYDDQDGGAGNIGSVVRVKNCGLVLVRWTNGNIKDYSYGYHGEFDLQICDPLSLETKKFLQKQMESQAALNYYQGCTDSENESSLSKSFDTDFGKTSLGDSSVKSILPVKKGKYFKNEKGEQPSDIETDCMKSPGSSNQWLWKDTEGKWNSYSTEMNDRLNKCFKRDPKSTVVVTIQGQSYRVVMAKQMQIKLTTRETFEVKLVQNE
;
A
#
# COMPACT_ATOMS: atom_id res chain seq x y z
N MET A 1 5.81 24.47 15.65
CA MET A 1 5.69 24.57 14.18
C MET A 1 4.52 23.75 13.63
N ALA A 2 4.14 22.60 14.21
CA ALA A 2 2.98 21.78 13.80
C ALA A 2 1.60 22.50 13.79
N GLU A 3 1.36 23.52 14.62
CA GLU A 3 0.08 24.25 14.65
C GLU A 3 -0.16 25.15 13.42
N GLY A 4 0.89 25.62 12.74
CA GLY A 4 0.74 26.40 11.49
C GLY A 4 0.50 25.54 10.25
N PHE A 5 0.84 24.25 10.29
CA PHE A 5 0.75 23.34 9.14
C PHE A 5 -0.67 22.81 8.88
N VAL A 6 -1.47 22.62 9.93
CA VAL A 6 -2.88 22.19 9.80
C VAL A 6 -3.74 23.31 9.20
N ASP A 7 -3.39 24.56 9.50
CA ASP A 7 -4.12 25.77 9.09
C ASP A 7 -4.10 25.98 7.57
N VAL A 8 -2.94 25.82 6.90
CA VAL A 8 -2.82 26.15 5.47
C VAL A 8 -3.42 25.11 4.52
N GLN A 9 -3.35 23.82 4.85
CA GLN A 9 -4.08 22.80 4.08
C GLN A 9 -5.59 23.00 4.20
N GLU A 10 -6.07 23.38 5.38
CA GLU A 10 -7.47 23.70 5.62
C GLU A 10 -7.92 24.94 4.83
N LEU A 11 -7.07 25.97 4.70
CA LEU A 11 -7.32 27.12 3.82
C LEU A 11 -7.51 26.71 2.35
N TRP A 12 -6.64 25.86 1.81
CA TRP A 12 -6.78 25.37 0.43
C TRP A 12 -8.04 24.52 0.24
N ILE A 13 -8.43 23.75 1.25
CA ILE A 13 -9.67 22.99 1.23
C ILE A 13 -10.88 23.93 1.25
N GLN A 14 -10.87 24.96 2.10
CA GLN A 14 -11.94 25.97 2.13
C GLN A 14 -12.05 26.70 0.79
N GLN A 15 -10.93 27.09 0.19
CA GLN A 15 -10.91 27.70 -1.14
C GLN A 15 -11.45 26.74 -2.21
N ALA A 16 -11.07 25.45 -2.15
CA ALA A 16 -11.59 24.43 -3.05
C ALA A 16 -13.11 24.26 -2.91
N ASP A 17 -13.67 24.35 -1.69
CA ASP A 17 -15.11 24.30 -1.46
C ASP A 17 -15.84 25.53 -2.02
N VAL A 18 -15.24 26.72 -1.90
CA VAL A 18 -15.75 27.95 -2.53
C VAL A 18 -15.75 27.83 -4.06
N ASP A 19 -14.64 27.37 -4.64
CA ASP A 19 -14.53 27.17 -6.09
C ASP A 19 -15.49 26.11 -6.61
N ALA A 20 -15.70 25.04 -5.84
CA ALA A 20 -16.68 24.01 -6.16
C ALA A 20 -18.12 24.56 -6.13
N GLN A 21 -18.43 25.48 -5.21
CA GLN A 21 -19.72 26.17 -5.19
C GLN A 21 -19.89 27.12 -6.38
N ASN A 22 -18.86 27.90 -6.72
CA ASN A 22 -18.87 28.75 -7.91
C ASN A 22 -19.09 27.94 -9.19
N ASN A 23 -18.42 26.79 -9.34
CA ASN A 23 -18.67 25.85 -10.44
C ASN A 23 -20.15 25.41 -10.49
N ARG A 24 -20.78 25.10 -9.35
CA ARG A 24 -22.20 24.71 -9.31
C ARG A 24 -23.13 25.84 -9.73
N ASP A 25 -22.82 27.08 -9.34
CA ASP A 25 -23.63 28.26 -9.69
C ASP A 25 -23.52 28.58 -11.19
N LEU A 26 -22.37 28.28 -11.79
CA LEU A 26 -22.10 28.43 -13.22
C LEU A 26 -22.50 27.22 -14.07
N ARG A 27 -23.24 26.24 -13.53
CA ARG A 27 -23.68 25.03 -14.25
C ARG A 27 -24.44 25.28 -15.56
N HIS A 28 -24.97 26.49 -15.76
CA HIS A 28 -25.64 26.89 -16.99
C HIS A 28 -24.66 27.07 -18.17
N GLN A 29 -23.36 27.17 -17.88
CA GLN A 29 -22.27 27.22 -18.87
C GLN A 29 -21.69 25.85 -19.19
N HIS A 30 -22.08 24.81 -18.43
CA HIS A 30 -21.59 23.46 -18.64
C HIS A 30 -22.27 22.85 -19.87
N GLY A 31 -21.50 22.10 -20.65
CA GLY A 31 -22.00 21.11 -21.60
C GLY A 31 -22.56 19.86 -20.92
N MET A 32 -23.06 18.94 -21.73
CA MET A 32 -23.63 17.65 -21.35
C MET A 32 -22.59 16.54 -21.28
N GLY A 33 -21.36 16.76 -21.76
CA GLY A 33 -20.28 15.78 -21.82
C GLY A 33 -19.46 15.62 -20.53
N PRO A 34 -18.36 14.86 -20.61
CA PRO A 34 -17.46 14.58 -19.49
C PRO A 34 -16.76 15.83 -18.94
N TYR A 35 -16.23 15.75 -17.73
CA TYR A 35 -15.52 16.85 -17.05
C TYR A 35 -14.00 16.67 -17.12
N ASN A 36 -13.28 17.72 -17.49
CA ASN A 36 -11.82 17.74 -17.60
C ASN A 36 -11.29 18.97 -16.87
N ILE A 37 -10.38 18.79 -15.92
CA ILE A 37 -9.66 19.89 -15.27
C ILE A 37 -8.22 19.90 -15.76
N PHE A 38 -7.81 21.01 -16.35
CA PHE A 38 -6.42 21.27 -16.70
C PHE A 38 -5.73 22.00 -15.56
N ILE A 39 -4.62 21.44 -15.06
CA ILE A 39 -3.69 22.16 -14.20
C ILE A 39 -2.51 22.56 -15.07
N LEU A 40 -2.33 23.87 -15.26
CA LEU A 40 -1.28 24.45 -16.07
C LEU A 40 -0.20 25.03 -15.16
N ASP A 41 1.00 24.47 -15.27
CA ASP A 41 2.19 25.02 -14.66
C ASP A 41 2.58 26.32 -15.36
N THR A 42 2.55 27.42 -14.63
CA THR A 42 2.89 28.77 -15.09
C THR A 42 4.03 29.34 -14.26
N SER A 43 4.85 28.47 -13.66
CA SER A 43 5.93 28.87 -12.76
C SER A 43 7.13 29.46 -13.51
N SER A 44 8.12 29.97 -12.78
CA SER A 44 9.38 30.40 -13.38
C SER A 44 10.19 29.24 -13.98
N TYR A 45 9.98 28.00 -13.53
CA TYR A 45 10.76 26.83 -13.95
C TYR A 45 10.53 26.39 -15.40
N ILE A 46 9.34 26.63 -15.94
CA ILE A 46 9.00 26.26 -17.32
C ILE A 46 9.69 27.17 -18.36
N GLY A 47 10.00 28.41 -17.98
CA GLY A 47 10.52 29.44 -18.87
C GLY A 47 9.57 29.80 -20.02
N GLU A 48 10.05 30.66 -20.92
CA GLU A 48 9.28 31.12 -22.08
C GLU A 48 8.97 29.98 -23.07
N ASP A 49 9.96 29.11 -23.34
CA ASP A 49 9.78 27.95 -24.22
C ASP A 49 8.69 27.00 -23.70
N GLY A 50 8.71 26.69 -22.40
CA GLY A 50 7.70 25.83 -21.78
C GLY A 50 6.31 26.48 -21.75
N MET A 51 6.24 27.81 -21.58
CA MET A 51 4.98 28.54 -21.67
C MET A 51 4.38 28.46 -23.07
N ASN A 52 5.20 28.57 -24.11
CA ASN A 52 4.76 28.38 -25.49
C ASN A 52 4.29 26.95 -25.75
N GLU A 53 5.01 25.95 -25.23
CA GLU A 53 4.61 24.54 -25.32
C GLU A 53 3.25 24.28 -24.67
N ILE A 54 2.99 24.87 -23.50
CA ILE A 54 1.68 24.77 -22.82
C ILE A 54 0.58 25.38 -23.68
N LYS A 55 0.79 26.59 -24.20
CA LYS A 55 -0.20 27.27 -25.05
C LYS A 55 -0.50 26.46 -26.31
N GLU A 56 0.52 25.95 -26.99
CA GLU A 56 0.38 25.13 -28.20
C GLU A 56 -0.33 23.80 -27.90
N THR A 57 0.05 23.11 -26.83
CA THR A 57 -0.57 21.86 -26.39
C THR A 57 -2.04 22.07 -26.06
N PHE A 58 -2.35 23.10 -25.26
CA PHE A 58 -3.73 23.42 -24.87
C PHE A 58 -4.58 23.81 -26.08
N ALA A 59 -4.07 24.66 -26.98
CA ALA A 59 -4.75 25.04 -28.21
C ALA A 59 -5.01 23.81 -29.12
N THR A 60 -4.06 22.88 -29.19
CA THR A 60 -4.21 21.62 -29.95
C THR A 60 -5.37 20.77 -29.41
N LEU A 61 -5.46 20.65 -28.08
CA LEU A 61 -6.56 19.95 -27.41
C LEU A 61 -7.91 20.62 -27.67
N MET A 62 -8.01 21.95 -27.44
CA MET A 62 -9.25 22.71 -27.68
C MET A 62 -9.73 22.58 -29.12
N LYS A 63 -8.81 22.73 -30.09
CA LYS A 63 -9.11 22.57 -31.51
C LYS A 63 -9.62 21.17 -31.85
N GLU A 64 -9.10 20.14 -31.19
CA GLU A 64 -9.58 18.77 -31.40
C GLU A 64 -10.96 18.56 -30.77
N TYR A 65 -11.25 19.14 -29.60
CA TYR A 65 -12.59 19.14 -29.02
C TYR A 65 -13.63 19.84 -29.91
N THR A 66 -13.30 20.99 -30.51
CA THR A 66 -14.21 21.69 -31.45
C THR A 66 -14.60 20.84 -32.67
N LYS A 67 -13.75 19.90 -33.10
CA LYS A 67 -14.08 18.99 -34.22
C LYS A 67 -15.10 17.91 -33.84
N GLN A 68 -15.26 17.63 -32.55
CA GLN A 68 -16.09 16.54 -32.06
C GLN A 68 -17.50 17.05 -31.78
N SER A 69 -18.41 16.96 -32.76
CA SER A 69 -19.79 17.47 -32.63
C SER A 69 -20.68 16.68 -31.67
N ASP A 70 -20.30 15.44 -31.36
CA ASP A 70 -21.15 14.48 -30.66
C ASP A 70 -21.00 14.54 -29.13
N ILE A 71 -19.92 15.13 -28.63
CA ILE A 71 -19.59 15.19 -27.21
C ILE A 71 -19.09 16.59 -26.87
N ASP A 72 -19.83 17.29 -26.01
CA ASP A 72 -19.49 18.61 -25.50
C ASP A 72 -18.77 18.51 -24.15
N GLU A 73 -17.46 18.28 -24.23
CA GLU A 73 -16.56 18.21 -23.08
C GLU A 73 -16.61 19.49 -22.24
N ASN A 74 -16.74 19.30 -20.93
CA ASN A 74 -16.63 20.36 -19.94
C ASN A 74 -15.17 20.53 -19.55
N ILE A 75 -14.66 21.76 -19.68
CA ILE A 75 -13.26 22.07 -19.43
C ILE A 75 -13.16 23.18 -18.38
N ALA A 76 -12.35 22.94 -17.34
CA ALA A 76 -11.93 23.95 -16.38
C ALA A 76 -10.41 24.07 -16.38
N VAL A 77 -9.90 25.25 -16.03
CA VAL A 77 -8.47 25.56 -16.07
C VAL A 77 -8.04 26.12 -14.72
N ILE A 78 -7.07 25.47 -14.11
CA ILE A 78 -6.33 25.92 -12.93
C ILE A 78 -4.93 26.31 -13.39
N VAL A 79 -4.47 27.48 -12.98
CA VAL A 79 -3.08 27.91 -13.19
C VAL A 79 -2.32 27.76 -11.89
N CYS A 80 -1.06 27.34 -11.98
CA CYS A 80 -0.18 27.11 -10.84
C CYS A 80 1.17 27.80 -11.10
N GLY A 81 1.42 28.92 -10.44
CA GLY A 81 2.52 29.84 -10.77
C GLY A 81 2.53 30.99 -9.77
N ARG A 82 2.68 32.23 -10.25
CA ARG A 82 2.61 33.46 -9.43
C ARG A 82 1.34 33.50 -8.57
N ARG A 83 0.25 32.91 -9.04
CA ARG A 83 -0.97 32.63 -8.27
C ARG A 83 -1.50 31.25 -8.62
N THR A 84 -1.91 30.49 -7.61
CA THR A 84 -2.59 29.21 -7.78
C THR A 84 -4.10 29.37 -7.59
N ARG A 85 -4.86 29.21 -8.67
CA ARG A 85 -6.32 29.45 -8.67
C ARG A 85 -6.99 28.88 -9.92
N PHE A 86 -8.31 28.75 -9.89
CA PHE A 86 -9.10 28.63 -11.12
C PHE A 86 -8.92 29.90 -11.99
N LEU A 87 -8.45 29.70 -13.22
CA LEU A 87 -8.49 30.70 -14.28
C LEU A 87 -9.86 30.69 -14.96
N ARG A 88 -10.43 29.49 -15.16
CA ARG A 88 -11.76 29.27 -15.72
C ARG A 88 -12.44 28.10 -15.03
N TYR A 89 -13.71 28.28 -14.71
CA TYR A 89 -14.62 27.22 -14.28
C TYR A 89 -15.11 26.41 -15.48
N PHE A 90 -15.83 25.31 -15.23
CA PHE A 90 -16.27 24.40 -16.29
C PHE A 90 -17.12 25.10 -17.36
N SER A 91 -16.74 24.91 -18.63
CA SER A 91 -17.46 25.39 -19.80
C SER A 91 -17.14 24.51 -21.01
N ASN A 92 -18.00 24.54 -22.03
CA ASN A 92 -17.76 23.95 -23.36
C ASN A 92 -17.44 24.99 -24.44
N GLN A 93 -17.16 26.24 -24.06
CA GLN A 93 -16.79 27.33 -24.98
C GLN A 93 -15.28 27.33 -25.29
N TYR A 94 -14.87 26.44 -26.18
CA TYR A 94 -13.45 26.16 -26.45
C TYR A 94 -12.66 27.35 -27.02
N GLU A 95 -13.28 28.18 -27.86
CA GLU A 95 -12.65 29.38 -28.41
C GLU A 95 -12.32 30.40 -27.31
N ASP A 96 -13.31 30.68 -26.44
CA ASP A 96 -13.16 31.62 -25.31
C ASP A 96 -12.15 31.14 -24.26
N MET A 97 -11.97 29.83 -24.13
CA MET A 97 -10.94 29.24 -23.27
C MET A 97 -9.56 29.36 -23.89
N SER A 98 -9.42 29.21 -25.21
CA SER A 98 -8.12 29.36 -25.86
C SER A 98 -7.58 30.79 -25.69
N HIS A 99 -8.45 31.80 -25.85
CA HIS A 99 -8.07 33.20 -25.66
C HIS A 99 -7.68 33.58 -24.23
N CYS A 100 -8.10 32.82 -23.21
CA CYS A 100 -7.77 33.14 -21.83
C CYS A 100 -6.30 32.90 -21.49
N LEU A 101 -5.58 32.10 -22.29
CA LEU A 101 -4.14 31.87 -22.15
C LEU A 101 -3.28 32.92 -22.86
N ASP A 102 -3.83 33.73 -23.76
CA ASP A 102 -3.07 34.70 -24.56
C ASP A 102 -2.32 35.69 -23.66
N GLN A 103 -3.01 36.19 -22.63
CA GLN A 103 -2.51 37.18 -21.66
C GLN A 103 -1.88 36.55 -20.40
N LEU A 104 -1.73 35.23 -20.37
CA LEU A 104 -1.21 34.55 -19.19
C LEU A 104 0.31 34.74 -19.09
N GLU A 105 0.74 35.34 -17.99
CA GLU A 105 2.15 35.50 -17.62
C GLU A 105 2.64 34.30 -16.80
N PHE A 106 3.88 33.88 -17.03
CA PHE A 106 4.56 32.88 -16.21
C PHE A 106 5.44 33.55 -15.14
N GLY A 107 5.74 32.83 -14.05
CA GLY A 107 6.60 33.27 -12.96
C GLY A 107 6.15 32.71 -11.61
N GLY A 108 6.93 32.97 -10.56
CA GLY A 108 6.65 32.48 -9.20
C GLY A 108 6.86 30.97 -9.02
N GLY A 109 6.55 30.47 -7.81
CA GLY A 109 6.60 29.05 -7.48
C GLY A 109 5.45 28.24 -8.10
N CYS A 110 5.49 26.92 -7.95
CA CYS A 110 4.49 25.98 -8.46
C CYS A 110 3.96 25.08 -7.32
N PRO A 111 3.04 25.54 -6.44
CA PRO A 111 2.48 24.70 -5.38
C PRO A 111 1.46 23.72 -5.97
N LEU A 112 1.94 22.68 -6.66
CA LEU A 112 1.14 21.69 -7.37
C LEU A 112 0.18 20.93 -6.43
N ALA A 113 0.59 20.68 -5.19
CA ALA A 113 -0.26 20.04 -4.19
C ALA A 113 -1.54 20.87 -3.95
N ALA A 114 -1.41 22.20 -3.86
CA ALA A 114 -2.56 23.10 -3.72
C ALA A 114 -3.47 23.05 -4.96
N ALA A 115 -2.90 23.04 -6.17
CA ALA A 115 -3.68 22.93 -7.40
C ALA A 115 -4.49 21.63 -7.49
N VAL A 116 -3.91 20.50 -7.04
CA VAL A 116 -4.61 19.21 -6.94
C VAL A 116 -5.73 19.27 -5.89
N ILE A 117 -5.51 19.91 -4.74
CA ILE A 117 -6.54 20.13 -3.71
C ILE A 117 -7.71 20.95 -4.28
N LEU A 118 -7.43 22.06 -5.00
CA LEU A 118 -8.45 22.88 -5.65
C LEU A 118 -9.29 22.08 -6.66
N ALA A 119 -8.64 21.21 -7.44
CA ALA A 119 -9.34 20.33 -8.38
C ALA A 119 -10.27 19.34 -7.67
N SER A 120 -9.85 18.79 -6.52
CA SER A 120 -10.53 17.67 -5.84
C SER A 120 -12.01 17.92 -5.55
N ARG A 121 -12.36 19.06 -4.97
CA ARG A 121 -13.74 19.39 -4.56
C ARG A 121 -14.65 19.65 -5.76
N SER A 122 -14.10 20.19 -6.84
CA SER A 122 -14.83 20.39 -8.10
C SER A 122 -15.14 19.06 -8.79
N LEU A 123 -14.23 18.08 -8.75
CA LEU A 123 -14.41 16.75 -9.32
C LEU A 123 -15.40 15.88 -8.54
N GLN A 124 -15.42 15.98 -7.20
CA GLN A 124 -16.38 15.27 -6.34
C GLN A 124 -17.84 15.64 -6.66
N ASN A 125 -18.05 16.86 -7.15
CA ASN A 125 -19.35 17.36 -7.59
C ASN A 125 -19.61 17.15 -9.09
N GLY A 126 -18.60 16.70 -9.84
CA GLY A 126 -18.69 16.39 -11.25
C GLY A 126 -19.62 15.21 -11.49
N ARG A 127 -20.51 15.33 -12.47
CA ARG A 127 -21.36 14.21 -12.87
C ARG A 127 -20.53 13.22 -13.70
N THR A 128 -20.61 11.94 -13.37
CA THR A 128 -20.12 10.88 -14.24
C THR A 128 -20.94 10.87 -15.52
N TYR A 129 -20.27 10.94 -16.67
CA TYR A 129 -20.94 10.85 -17.97
C TYR A 129 -21.03 9.39 -18.38
N ILE A 130 -22.22 8.91 -18.74
CA ILE A 130 -22.46 7.48 -19.01
C ILE A 130 -22.70 7.28 -20.50
N ILE A 131 -21.92 6.41 -21.13
CA ILE A 131 -22.10 5.97 -22.51
C ILE A 131 -22.32 4.46 -22.53
N ASN A 132 -23.57 4.04 -22.78
CA ASN A 132 -23.98 2.65 -22.65
C ASN A 132 -23.57 2.08 -21.28
N GLU A 133 -22.62 1.14 -21.25
CA GLU A 133 -22.10 0.51 -20.02
C GLU A 133 -20.84 1.18 -19.46
N TYR A 134 -20.28 2.17 -20.16
CA TYR A 134 -19.04 2.85 -19.77
C TYR A 134 -19.35 4.11 -18.96
N ASN A 135 -18.77 4.20 -17.76
CA ASN A 135 -18.81 5.37 -16.91
C ASN A 135 -17.55 6.20 -17.15
N ILE A 136 -17.70 7.31 -17.87
CA ILE A 136 -16.61 8.25 -18.11
C ILE A 136 -16.43 9.12 -16.88
N HIS A 137 -15.33 8.86 -16.19
CA HIS A 137 -14.94 9.62 -15.02
C HIS A 137 -14.35 10.98 -15.39
N PRO A 138 -14.58 12.01 -14.55
CA PRO A 138 -13.84 13.25 -14.64
C PRO A 138 -12.33 13.03 -14.70
N ARG A 139 -11.63 13.84 -15.50
CA ARG A 139 -10.19 13.67 -15.78
C ARG A 139 -9.40 14.85 -15.25
N LEU A 140 -8.26 14.57 -14.64
CA LEU A 140 -7.26 15.59 -14.33
C LEU A 140 -6.15 15.54 -15.36
N ILE A 141 -5.84 16.67 -15.99
CA ILE A 141 -4.79 16.79 -16.99
C ILE A 141 -3.76 17.79 -16.47
N LEU A 142 -2.64 17.27 -15.97
CA LEU A 142 -1.53 18.04 -15.42
C LEU A 142 -0.51 18.34 -16.52
N VAL A 143 -0.41 19.60 -16.93
CA VAL A 143 0.60 20.08 -17.88
C VAL A 143 1.67 20.80 -17.08
N SER A 144 2.79 20.13 -16.77
CA SER A 144 3.78 20.64 -15.81
C SER A 144 5.19 20.12 -16.02
N ALA A 145 6.17 20.86 -15.51
CA ALA A 145 7.55 20.40 -15.35
C ALA A 145 7.73 19.43 -14.17
N GLY A 146 6.70 19.16 -13.36
CA GLY A 146 6.74 18.18 -12.27
C GLY A 146 7.59 18.62 -11.06
N ARG A 147 7.79 19.92 -10.87
CA ARG A 147 8.56 20.49 -9.75
C ARG A 147 7.61 21.24 -8.82
N SER A 148 7.29 20.62 -7.68
CA SER A 148 6.42 21.27 -6.68
C SER A 148 7.23 22.24 -5.83
N THR A 149 6.65 23.39 -5.50
CA THR A 149 7.16 24.31 -4.47
C THR A 149 6.29 24.29 -3.22
N ASP A 150 6.76 24.96 -2.18
CA ASP A 150 6.07 25.11 -0.90
C ASP A 150 4.60 25.52 -1.06
N PHE A 151 3.72 24.61 -0.63
CA PHE A 151 2.27 24.76 -0.64
C PHE A 151 1.73 25.79 0.39
N THR A 152 2.57 26.32 1.27
CA THR A 152 2.18 27.33 2.29
C THR A 152 2.25 28.78 1.79
N MET A 153 2.91 29.02 0.65
CA MET A 153 3.09 30.36 0.09
C MET A 153 1.87 30.79 -0.75
N THR A 154 1.03 31.68 -0.21
CA THR A 154 -0.14 32.25 -0.94
C THR A 154 0.22 33.43 -1.85
N GLU A 155 1.39 34.07 -1.65
CA GLU A 155 1.96 35.09 -2.55
C GLU A 155 3.49 34.94 -2.68
N SER A 156 4.03 35.24 -3.86
CA SER A 156 5.36 34.81 -4.33
C SER A 156 6.54 35.58 -3.72
N VAL A 157 7.41 34.88 -3.00
CA VAL A 157 8.85 35.13 -2.96
C VAL A 157 9.49 34.24 -4.03
N GLU A 158 10.56 34.70 -4.70
CA GLU A 158 11.30 33.82 -5.62
C GLU A 158 11.79 32.59 -4.87
N PRO A 159 11.58 31.37 -5.40
CA PRO A 159 11.93 30.15 -4.68
C PRO A 159 13.45 30.08 -4.48
N GLU A 160 13.91 29.99 -3.24
CA GLU A 160 15.29 29.59 -2.92
C GLU A 160 15.52 28.15 -3.43
N GLU A 161 16.72 27.86 -3.94
CA GLU A 161 17.06 26.61 -4.66
C GLU A 161 16.96 25.31 -3.83
N SER A 162 16.48 25.34 -2.58
CA SER A 162 16.26 24.14 -1.77
C SER A 162 14.85 23.58 -1.98
N ILE A 163 14.70 22.69 -2.95
CA ILE A 163 13.55 21.79 -3.07
C ILE A 163 13.56 20.87 -1.84
N GLU A 164 12.69 21.12 -0.87
CA GLU A 164 12.58 20.23 0.29
C GLU A 164 11.89 18.90 -0.12
N PRO A 165 12.41 17.74 0.29
CA PRO A 165 11.81 16.43 0.03
C PRO A 165 10.36 16.28 0.54
N ASP A 166 9.91 17.16 1.43
CA ASP A 166 8.57 17.14 2.02
C ASP A 166 7.46 17.62 1.07
N GLU A 167 7.75 18.48 0.09
CA GLU A 167 6.74 18.99 -0.84
C GLU A 167 6.33 17.96 -1.89
N ASP A 168 7.31 17.20 -2.39
CA ASP A 168 7.04 16.05 -3.26
C ASP A 168 6.21 15.01 -2.51
N LYS A 169 6.53 14.71 -1.23
CA LYS A 169 5.72 13.80 -0.40
C LYS A 169 4.26 14.25 -0.31
N LYS A 170 3.99 15.55 -0.14
CA LYS A 170 2.62 16.10 -0.09
C LYS A 170 1.91 16.00 -1.43
N LEU A 171 2.55 16.42 -2.53
CA LEU A 171 2.01 16.31 -3.88
C LEU A 171 1.66 14.85 -4.20
N LEU A 172 2.56 13.93 -3.90
CA LEU A 172 2.35 12.50 -4.12
C LEU A 172 1.20 11.95 -3.27
N SER A 173 1.05 12.42 -2.01
CA SER A 173 -0.09 12.04 -1.16
C SER A 173 -1.42 12.53 -1.73
N VAL A 174 -1.57 13.81 -2.02
CA VAL A 174 -2.86 14.37 -2.49
C VAL A 174 -3.24 13.85 -3.87
N SER A 175 -2.25 13.66 -4.76
CA SER A 175 -2.48 13.07 -6.08
C SER A 175 -2.81 11.58 -6.00
N ARG A 176 -2.28 10.85 -5.00
CA ARG A 176 -2.67 9.44 -4.77
C ARG A 176 -4.13 9.36 -4.35
N ASP A 177 -4.54 10.17 -3.39
CA ASP A 177 -5.91 10.12 -2.86
C ASP A 177 -6.95 10.42 -3.94
N LEU A 178 -6.67 11.42 -4.79
CA LEU A 178 -7.51 11.73 -5.94
C LEU A 178 -7.40 10.65 -7.05
N GLY A 179 -6.18 10.17 -7.30
CA GLY A 179 -5.85 9.19 -8.33
C GLY A 179 -6.46 7.80 -8.09
N ARG A 180 -6.82 7.47 -6.85
CA ARG A 180 -7.61 6.26 -6.53
C ARG A 180 -9.01 6.29 -7.14
N ILE A 181 -9.51 7.45 -7.55
CA ILE A 181 -10.86 7.61 -8.10
C ILE A 181 -10.81 8.05 -9.56
N TYR A 182 -9.98 9.05 -9.86
CA TYR A 182 -9.96 9.71 -11.16
C TYR A 182 -8.64 9.46 -11.91
N PRO A 183 -8.66 9.31 -13.24
CA PRO A 183 -7.45 9.25 -14.05
C PRO A 183 -6.72 10.59 -14.02
N ILE A 184 -5.40 10.55 -13.82
CA ILE A 184 -4.50 11.71 -13.91
C ILE A 184 -3.58 11.53 -15.13
N PHE A 185 -3.75 12.38 -16.13
CA PHE A 185 -2.88 12.43 -17.30
C PHE A 185 -1.83 13.51 -17.08
N CYS A 186 -0.56 13.17 -17.28
CA CYS A 186 0.55 14.11 -17.14
C CYS A 186 1.14 14.41 -18.51
N ILE A 187 1.19 15.68 -18.90
CA ILE A 187 1.87 16.18 -20.08
C ILE A 187 3.14 16.92 -19.61
N PRO A 188 4.33 16.30 -19.76
CA PRO A 188 5.58 16.95 -19.39
C PRO A 188 5.85 18.15 -20.31
N VAL A 189 6.24 19.28 -19.72
CA VAL A 189 6.58 20.50 -20.46
C VAL A 189 7.85 21.17 -19.93
N GLY A 190 8.47 21.98 -20.77
CA GLY A 190 9.69 22.73 -20.43
C GLY A 190 10.97 21.93 -20.65
N ARG A 191 12.12 22.57 -20.37
CA ARG A 191 13.43 22.06 -20.79
C ARG A 191 13.89 20.79 -20.06
N SER A 192 13.47 20.61 -18.80
CA SER A 192 13.89 19.48 -17.97
C SER A 192 12.77 19.09 -16.98
N PRO A 193 11.69 18.47 -17.48
CA PRO A 193 10.61 18.00 -16.63
C PRO A 193 11.11 16.87 -15.72
N ASN A 194 10.63 16.85 -14.48
CA ASN A 194 10.84 15.77 -13.54
C ASN A 194 9.93 14.59 -13.93
N MET A 195 10.43 13.75 -14.84
CA MET A 195 9.70 12.59 -15.33
C MET A 195 9.37 11.61 -14.23
N THR A 196 10.23 11.44 -13.22
CA THR A 196 9.99 10.51 -12.10
C THR A 196 8.73 10.85 -11.33
N ILE A 197 8.53 12.14 -10.98
CA ILE A 197 7.32 12.58 -10.28
C ILE A 197 6.08 12.46 -11.16
N LEU A 198 6.16 12.90 -12.42
CA LEU A 198 5.02 12.85 -13.35
C LEU A 198 4.60 11.40 -13.67
N GLU A 199 5.55 10.50 -13.89
CA GLU A 199 5.32 9.07 -14.09
C GLU A 199 4.71 8.43 -12.84
N PHE A 200 5.18 8.81 -11.65
CA PHE A 200 4.61 8.31 -10.40
C PHE A 200 3.16 8.79 -10.22
N ILE A 201 2.87 10.08 -10.41
CA ILE A 201 1.53 10.67 -10.27
C ILE A 201 0.54 10.01 -11.24
N SER A 202 0.91 9.90 -12.52
CA SER A 202 0.03 9.29 -13.52
C SER A 202 -0.11 7.78 -13.31
N GLY A 203 1.01 7.07 -13.06
CA GLY A 203 1.05 5.62 -12.88
C GLY A 203 0.35 5.09 -11.62
N GLN A 204 0.26 5.91 -10.56
CA GLN A 204 -0.52 5.54 -9.37
C GLN A 204 -2.03 5.79 -9.51
N SER A 205 -2.45 6.54 -10.55
CA SER A 205 -3.85 6.89 -10.76
C SER A 205 -4.59 5.88 -11.65
N ARG A 206 -5.91 5.75 -11.47
CA ARG A 206 -6.73 4.77 -12.20
C ARG A 206 -6.87 5.15 -13.67
N GLY A 207 -6.04 4.56 -14.53
CA GLY A 207 -6.06 4.81 -15.97
C GLY A 207 -5.27 6.05 -16.41
N GLY A 208 -4.52 6.66 -15.50
CA GLY A 208 -3.63 7.77 -15.83
C GLY A 208 -2.40 7.35 -16.60
N LYS A 209 -1.85 8.28 -17.40
CA LYS A 209 -0.71 8.05 -18.28
C LYS A 209 0.11 9.31 -18.47
N ILE A 210 1.39 9.14 -18.81
CA ILE A 210 2.19 10.19 -19.44
C ILE A 210 1.73 10.34 -20.90
N VAL A 211 1.48 11.58 -21.30
CA VAL A 211 1.10 11.95 -22.67
C VAL A 211 2.12 12.93 -23.20
N CYS A 212 2.81 12.59 -24.28
CA CYS A 212 3.70 13.52 -24.96
C CYS A 212 2.89 14.67 -25.57
N SER A 213 3.42 15.89 -25.59
CA SER A 213 2.76 17.08 -26.16
C SER A 213 2.28 16.84 -27.60
N ASN A 214 3.08 16.17 -28.43
CA ASN A 214 2.70 15.78 -29.80
C ASN A 214 1.46 14.86 -29.90
N ASN A 215 1.14 14.12 -28.84
CA ASN A 215 0.00 13.21 -28.77
C ASN A 215 -1.20 13.82 -28.05
N ALA A 216 -1.15 15.10 -27.67
CA ALA A 216 -2.24 15.75 -26.93
C ALA A 216 -3.57 15.71 -27.70
N ALA A 217 -3.55 15.87 -29.02
CA ALA A 217 -4.77 15.72 -29.84
C ALA A 217 -5.43 14.33 -29.65
N GLN A 218 -4.64 13.27 -29.49
CA GLN A 218 -5.19 11.93 -29.29
C GLN A 218 -5.88 11.81 -27.92
N LEU A 219 -5.34 12.45 -26.88
CA LEU A 219 -6.00 12.52 -25.57
C LEU A 219 -7.39 13.16 -25.65
N ALA A 220 -7.55 14.22 -26.45
CA ALA A 220 -8.86 14.85 -26.66
C ALA A 220 -9.88 13.92 -27.34
N LYS A 221 -9.45 12.89 -28.08
CA LYS A 221 -10.36 11.92 -28.72
C LYS A 221 -10.83 10.81 -27.79
N LEU A 222 -10.33 10.74 -26.55
CA LEU A 222 -10.57 9.62 -25.64
C LEU A 222 -12.07 9.32 -25.45
N SER A 223 -12.92 10.34 -25.31
CA SER A 223 -14.37 10.16 -25.16
C SER A 223 -15.06 9.66 -26.42
N VAL A 224 -14.61 10.11 -27.60
CA VAL A 224 -15.10 9.62 -28.89
C VAL A 224 -14.69 8.16 -29.08
N ASN A 225 -13.43 7.81 -28.81
CA ASN A 225 -12.93 6.44 -28.87
C ASN A 225 -13.68 5.53 -27.89
N MET A 226 -14.05 6.05 -26.71
CA MET A 226 -14.91 5.32 -25.76
C MET A 226 -16.33 5.11 -26.28
N THR A 227 -16.90 6.10 -26.95
CA THR A 227 -18.21 5.97 -27.60
C THR A 227 -18.20 4.89 -28.66
N ILE A 228 -17.12 4.80 -29.43
CA ILE A 228 -16.91 3.75 -30.44
C ILE A 228 -16.78 2.40 -29.76
N ALA A 229 -15.89 2.27 -28.77
CA ALA A 229 -15.68 1.04 -28.00
C ALA A 229 -16.98 0.51 -27.36
N SER A 230 -17.84 1.42 -26.87
CA SER A 230 -19.12 1.08 -26.25
C SER A 230 -20.16 0.48 -27.20
N LYS A 231 -19.95 0.58 -28.51
CA LYS A 231 -20.85 0.08 -29.55
C LYS A 231 -20.39 -1.24 -30.15
N LEU A 232 -19.18 -1.71 -29.82
CA LEU A 232 -18.60 -2.90 -30.41
C LEU A 232 -19.21 -4.18 -29.81
N PRO A 233 -19.77 -5.09 -30.62
CA PRO A 233 -20.12 -6.43 -30.17
C PRO A 233 -18.88 -7.32 -30.11
N PHE A 234 -18.39 -7.64 -28.92
CA PHE A 234 -17.26 -8.56 -28.72
C PHE A 234 -17.33 -9.28 -27.37
N THR A 235 -16.54 -10.36 -27.25
CA THR A 235 -16.35 -11.11 -26.01
C THR A 235 -14.86 -11.22 -25.73
N ILE A 236 -14.45 -10.89 -24.50
CA ILE A 236 -13.07 -11.07 -24.02
C ILE A 236 -12.92 -12.50 -23.52
N ASN A 237 -12.00 -13.27 -24.11
CA ASN A 237 -11.74 -14.66 -23.75
C ASN A 237 -10.36 -14.87 -23.09
N ASN A 238 -9.48 -13.87 -23.09
CA ASN A 238 -8.11 -13.92 -22.55
C ASN A 238 -7.25 -15.05 -23.17
N ASP A 239 -7.46 -15.35 -24.44
CA ASP A 239 -6.74 -16.41 -25.18
C ASP A 239 -5.66 -15.87 -26.13
N GLY A 240 -5.32 -14.58 -25.98
CA GLY A 240 -4.32 -13.88 -26.79
C GLY A 240 -4.86 -13.26 -28.08
N ASN A 241 -6.10 -13.57 -28.48
CA ASN A 241 -6.69 -13.09 -29.73
C ASN A 241 -7.73 -11.97 -29.53
N ASP A 242 -7.85 -11.41 -28.33
CA ASP A 242 -8.88 -10.41 -28.01
C ASP A 242 -8.70 -9.12 -28.81
N ILE A 243 -7.46 -8.69 -29.06
CA ILE A 243 -7.18 -7.51 -29.89
C ILE A 243 -7.71 -7.72 -31.31
N GLU A 244 -7.43 -8.87 -31.93
CA GLU A 244 -7.93 -9.18 -33.29
C GLU A 244 -9.46 -9.23 -33.32
N ARG A 245 -10.11 -9.77 -32.28
CA ARG A 245 -11.58 -9.75 -32.17
C ARG A 245 -12.13 -8.34 -32.10
N ILE A 246 -11.52 -7.48 -31.29
CA ILE A 246 -11.94 -6.08 -31.15
C ILE A 246 -11.76 -5.34 -32.48
N LEU A 247 -10.60 -5.50 -33.14
CA LEU A 247 -10.35 -4.87 -34.45
C LEU A 247 -11.29 -5.39 -35.54
N THR A 248 -11.58 -6.70 -35.55
CA THR A 248 -12.57 -7.29 -36.47
C THR A 248 -13.96 -6.72 -36.20
N SER A 249 -14.36 -6.64 -34.92
CA SER A 249 -15.63 -6.03 -34.51
C SER A 249 -15.72 -4.56 -34.90
N LEU A 250 -14.62 -3.80 -34.75
CA LEU A 250 -14.51 -2.39 -35.16
C LEU A 250 -14.73 -2.22 -36.66
N ALA A 251 -14.02 -3.01 -37.49
CA ALA A 251 -14.15 -2.97 -38.94
C ALA A 251 -15.55 -3.38 -39.42
N CYS A 252 -16.17 -4.39 -38.80
CA CYS A 252 -17.53 -4.82 -39.14
C CYS A 252 -18.61 -3.82 -38.70
N THR A 253 -18.44 -3.17 -37.55
CA THR A 253 -19.44 -2.23 -36.99
C THR A 253 -19.40 -0.87 -37.70
N PHE A 254 -18.22 -0.43 -38.14
CA PHE A 254 -17.99 0.87 -38.77
C PHE A 254 -17.26 0.75 -40.11
N PRO A 255 -17.85 0.10 -41.13
CA PRO A 255 -17.16 -0.22 -42.39
C PRO A 255 -16.79 1.00 -43.24
N ASN A 256 -17.43 2.15 -43.00
CA ASN A 256 -17.25 3.38 -43.78
C ASN A 256 -16.44 4.46 -43.02
N ARG A 257 -15.89 4.13 -41.84
CA ARG A 257 -15.14 5.06 -41.02
C ARG A 257 -13.67 4.65 -40.97
N ASP A 258 -12.79 5.57 -41.35
CA ASP A 258 -11.36 5.37 -41.23
C ASP A 258 -10.91 5.68 -39.80
N PHE A 259 -10.17 4.75 -39.20
CA PHE A 259 -9.56 4.89 -37.88
C PHE A 259 -8.04 4.90 -38.03
N THR A 260 -7.38 5.89 -37.43
CA THR A 260 -5.92 5.90 -37.36
C THR A 260 -5.41 4.76 -36.47
N ASP A 261 -4.15 4.36 -36.62
CA ASP A 261 -3.53 3.35 -35.75
C ASP A 261 -3.62 3.74 -34.26
N ALA A 262 -3.55 5.05 -33.95
CA ALA A 262 -3.73 5.57 -32.60
C ALA A 262 -5.17 5.39 -32.10
N ASP A 263 -6.17 5.68 -32.94
CA ASP A 263 -7.58 5.46 -32.59
C ASP A 263 -7.86 3.97 -32.34
N GLN A 264 -7.35 3.09 -33.20
CA GLN A 264 -7.51 1.64 -33.04
C GLN A 264 -6.87 1.15 -31.74
N LYS A 265 -5.66 1.62 -31.41
CA LYS A 265 -4.96 1.27 -30.18
C LYS A 265 -5.75 1.72 -28.94
N ASP A 266 -6.24 2.97 -28.94
CA ASP A 266 -7.03 3.50 -27.83
C ASP A 266 -8.32 2.70 -27.63
N ILE A 267 -9.05 2.41 -28.72
CA ILE A 267 -10.30 1.64 -28.68
C ILE A 267 -10.03 0.24 -28.11
N CYS A 268 -8.99 -0.45 -28.57
CA CYS A 268 -8.58 -1.74 -28.04
C CYS A 268 -8.26 -1.65 -26.55
N GLU A 269 -7.49 -0.65 -26.13
CA GLU A 269 -7.14 -0.48 -24.72
C GLU A 269 -8.37 -0.20 -23.84
N ILE A 270 -9.30 0.65 -24.31
CA ILE A 270 -10.57 0.93 -23.61
C ILE A 270 -11.39 -0.34 -23.42
N CYS A 271 -11.51 -1.15 -24.48
CA CYS A 271 -12.23 -2.42 -24.44
C CYS A 271 -11.59 -3.41 -23.45
N LEU A 272 -10.26 -3.53 -23.46
CA LEU A 272 -9.52 -4.45 -22.58
C LEU A 272 -9.53 -3.98 -21.11
N GLN A 273 -9.55 -2.67 -20.88
CA GLN A 273 -9.56 -2.06 -19.54
C GLN A 273 -10.96 -1.63 -19.09
N LYS A 274 -12.01 -2.36 -19.51
CA LYS A 274 -13.42 -2.03 -19.18
C LYS A 274 -13.66 -1.81 -17.68
N SER A 275 -12.93 -2.50 -16.80
CA SER A 275 -13.03 -2.36 -15.33
C SER A 275 -12.66 -0.96 -14.80
N LEU A 276 -11.92 -0.16 -15.56
CA LEU A 276 -11.61 1.22 -15.21
C LEU A 276 -12.83 2.16 -15.35
N TYR A 277 -13.82 1.77 -16.15
CA TYR A 277 -14.99 2.59 -16.50
C TYR A 277 -16.28 2.08 -15.84
N ARG A 278 -16.16 1.50 -14.65
CA ARG A 278 -17.29 1.06 -13.81
C ARG A 278 -17.86 2.24 -13.00
N PRO A 279 -19.06 2.15 -12.43
CA PRO A 279 -19.63 3.25 -11.64
C PRO A 279 -18.71 3.71 -10.49
N ILE A 280 -18.62 5.04 -10.29
CA ILE A 280 -17.79 5.64 -9.21
C ILE A 280 -18.18 5.10 -7.82
N GLY A 281 -19.46 4.78 -7.59
CA GLY A 281 -19.91 4.21 -6.31
C GLY A 281 -19.29 2.84 -5.99
N GLU A 282 -18.98 2.03 -7.01
CA GLU A 282 -18.26 0.77 -6.83
C GLU A 282 -16.79 1.01 -6.47
N ILE A 283 -16.17 2.04 -7.08
CA ILE A 283 -14.80 2.46 -6.77
C ILE A 283 -14.72 2.94 -5.32
N TYR A 284 -15.63 3.82 -4.87
CA TYR A 284 -15.69 4.24 -3.47
C TYR A 284 -15.89 3.06 -2.52
N SER A 285 -16.77 2.13 -2.88
CA SER A 285 -17.00 0.93 -2.04
C SER A 285 -15.75 0.05 -1.92
N GLU A 286 -14.94 -0.05 -2.98
CA GLU A 286 -13.65 -0.76 -2.95
C GLU A 286 -12.63 -0.04 -2.08
N ILE A 287 -12.48 1.27 -2.28
CA ILE A 287 -11.59 2.14 -1.49
C ILE A 287 -11.97 2.09 0.00
N GLU A 288 -13.26 2.24 0.31
CA GLU A 288 -13.76 2.16 1.67
C GLU A 288 -13.46 0.80 2.28
N LYS A 289 -13.66 -0.31 1.55
CA LYS A 289 -13.30 -1.64 2.07
C LYS A 289 -11.81 -1.74 2.34
N GLU A 290 -10.95 -1.26 1.45
CA GLU A 290 -9.49 -1.23 1.64
C GLU A 290 -9.05 -0.41 2.87
N ASP A 291 -9.73 0.71 3.12
CA ASP A 291 -9.42 1.62 4.22
C ASP A 291 -10.07 1.17 5.55
N ASP A 292 -11.24 0.51 5.48
CA ASP A 292 -11.97 -0.07 6.60
C ASP A 292 -11.27 -1.30 7.19
N VAL A 293 -10.47 -2.03 6.37
CA VAL A 293 -9.72 -3.21 6.85
C VAL A 293 -8.77 -2.86 8.00
N CYS A 294 -8.39 -1.60 8.21
CA CYS A 294 -7.42 -1.20 9.25
C CYS A 294 -7.93 -0.13 10.23
N GLN A 295 -9.17 -0.25 10.71
CA GLN A 295 -9.72 0.67 11.73
C GLN A 295 -9.93 0.01 13.09
N GLU A 296 -9.66 0.76 14.16
CA GLU A 296 -10.11 0.45 15.53
C GLU A 296 -11.48 1.09 15.76
N ARG A 297 -12.48 0.27 16.10
CA ARG A 297 -13.88 0.71 16.25
C ARG A 297 -14.44 0.55 17.65
N ASP A 298 -13.97 -0.46 18.38
CA ASP A 298 -14.50 -0.81 19.70
C ASP A 298 -13.33 -1.01 20.67
N PRO A 299 -13.18 -0.17 21.69
CA PRO A 299 -12.09 -0.28 22.66
C PRO A 299 -12.16 -1.53 23.55
N ARG A 300 -13.29 -2.26 23.53
CA ARG A 300 -13.47 -3.53 24.25
C ARG A 300 -12.88 -4.71 23.50
N MET A 301 -12.53 -4.56 22.22
CA MET A 301 -11.93 -5.60 21.41
C MET A 301 -10.40 -5.45 21.34
N PRO A 302 -9.65 -6.56 21.15
CA PRO A 302 -8.22 -6.55 20.94
C PRO A 302 -7.86 -5.57 19.83
N PRO A 303 -6.93 -4.66 20.09
CA PRO A 303 -6.63 -3.61 19.14
C PRO A 303 -5.78 -4.08 17.95
N LEU A 304 -5.55 -3.20 16.96
CA LEU A 304 -4.72 -3.51 15.81
C LEU A 304 -3.28 -3.85 16.23
N GLY A 305 -2.69 -4.78 15.50
CA GLY A 305 -1.38 -5.32 15.80
C GLY A 305 -1.35 -6.32 16.96
N ALA A 306 -2.46 -6.51 17.69
CA ALA A 306 -2.53 -7.53 18.75
C ALA A 306 -2.34 -8.92 18.16
N ARG A 307 -1.52 -9.73 18.83
CA ARG A 307 -1.25 -11.12 18.46
C ARG A 307 -2.35 -12.02 19.00
N VAL A 308 -2.83 -12.94 18.17
CA VAL A 308 -3.97 -13.80 18.51
C VAL A 308 -3.76 -15.25 18.10
N ASN A 309 -4.44 -16.14 18.82
CA ASN A 309 -4.57 -17.57 18.52
C ASN A 309 -6.05 -17.97 18.53
N ARG A 310 -6.34 -19.24 18.18
CA ARG A 310 -7.68 -19.82 18.35
C ARG A 310 -8.19 -19.63 19.78
N GLY A 311 -9.39 -19.07 19.88
CA GLY A 311 -10.18 -18.91 21.10
C GLY A 311 -11.14 -20.07 21.32
N ARG A 312 -11.94 -19.99 22.39
CA ARG A 312 -12.85 -21.07 22.82
C ARG A 312 -13.98 -21.38 21.84
N ASP A 313 -14.44 -20.40 21.06
CA ASP A 313 -15.59 -20.55 20.16
C ASP A 313 -15.20 -20.88 18.71
N TRP A 314 -13.91 -21.16 18.46
CA TRP A 314 -13.37 -21.40 17.13
C TRP A 314 -14.13 -22.48 16.35
N LYS A 315 -14.71 -22.09 15.22
CA LYS A 315 -15.48 -22.98 14.33
C LYS A 315 -14.98 -23.04 12.88
N TRP A 316 -13.82 -22.43 12.59
CA TRP A 316 -13.42 -22.07 11.23
C TRP A 316 -12.44 -23.05 10.56
N GLY A 317 -12.33 -24.29 11.06
CA GLY A 317 -11.40 -25.28 10.53
C GLY A 317 -9.93 -24.88 10.72
N ASP A 318 -9.04 -25.34 9.83
CA ASP A 318 -7.59 -25.08 9.91
C ASP A 318 -7.14 -23.91 9.00
N GLN A 319 -7.82 -22.77 9.10
CA GLN A 319 -7.49 -21.56 8.31
C GLN A 319 -6.17 -20.90 8.72
N ASP A 320 -5.74 -21.11 9.95
CA ASP A 320 -4.56 -20.54 10.60
C ASP A 320 -3.32 -21.46 10.51
N LYS A 321 -3.46 -22.70 10.02
CA LYS A 321 -2.40 -23.72 9.99
C LYS A 321 -1.70 -23.90 11.35
N ASN A 322 -2.50 -23.81 12.42
CA ASN A 322 -2.05 -23.81 13.82
C ASN A 322 -0.91 -22.82 14.11
N GLY A 323 -0.95 -21.63 13.51
CA GLY A 323 -0.01 -20.55 13.78
C GLY A 323 -0.72 -19.32 14.36
N PRO A 324 0.04 -18.40 14.98
CA PRO A 324 -0.51 -17.13 15.47
C PRO A 324 -0.95 -16.22 14.32
N GLY A 325 -1.81 -15.28 14.64
CA GLY A 325 -2.29 -14.25 13.74
C GLY A 325 -2.15 -12.86 14.35
N THR A 326 -2.46 -11.85 13.54
CA THR A 326 -2.44 -10.44 13.94
C THR A 326 -3.80 -9.84 13.66
N VAL A 327 -4.36 -9.11 14.63
CA VAL A 327 -5.55 -8.28 14.39
C VAL A 327 -5.16 -7.13 13.48
N VAL A 328 -5.75 -7.08 12.29
CA VAL A 328 -5.46 -6.05 11.28
C VAL A 328 -6.60 -5.07 11.11
N GLY A 329 -7.79 -5.35 11.66
CA GLY A 329 -8.97 -4.47 11.61
C GLY A 329 -10.09 -4.85 12.57
N HIS A 330 -10.99 -3.92 12.87
CA HIS A 330 -12.32 -4.20 13.43
C HIS A 330 -13.34 -4.04 12.31
N LEU A 331 -14.18 -5.05 12.07
CA LEU A 331 -15.24 -4.94 11.06
C LEU A 331 -16.31 -3.96 11.55
N ARG A 332 -17.06 -3.36 10.62
CA ARG A 332 -18.24 -2.54 10.94
C ARG A 332 -19.36 -3.31 11.62
N GLN A 333 -19.39 -4.63 11.47
CA GLN A 333 -20.33 -5.48 12.18
C GLN A 333 -19.86 -5.66 13.63
N ASP A 334 -20.73 -5.34 14.58
CA ASP A 334 -20.43 -5.43 16.02
C ASP A 334 -19.93 -6.82 16.41
N GLY A 335 -18.83 -6.85 17.17
CA GLY A 335 -18.22 -8.08 17.68
C GLY A 335 -17.40 -8.87 16.65
N TRP A 336 -16.91 -8.25 15.57
CA TRP A 336 -16.08 -8.92 14.56
C TRP A 336 -14.72 -8.24 14.35
N LEU A 337 -13.66 -9.06 14.27
CA LEU A 337 -12.27 -8.68 14.01
C LEU A 337 -11.78 -9.24 12.68
N ASN A 338 -10.95 -8.49 11.97
CA ASN A 338 -10.15 -8.97 10.86
C ASN A 338 -8.79 -9.44 11.38
N VAL A 339 -8.44 -10.70 11.12
CA VAL A 339 -7.16 -11.30 11.51
C VAL A 339 -6.43 -11.78 10.28
N GLN A 340 -5.14 -11.44 10.20
CA GLN A 340 -4.21 -11.98 9.22
C GLN A 340 -3.32 -13.03 9.89
N TRP A 341 -3.34 -14.26 9.36
CA TRP A 341 -2.59 -15.37 9.92
C TRP A 341 -1.18 -15.47 9.35
N ASP A 342 -0.22 -15.76 10.22
CA ASP A 342 1.21 -15.74 9.91
C ASP A 342 1.63 -16.71 8.80
N ARG A 343 0.99 -17.90 8.76
CA ARG A 343 1.34 -19.01 7.85
C ARG A 343 0.41 -19.13 6.63
N ASN A 344 -0.53 -18.21 6.49
CA ASN A 344 -1.54 -18.25 5.43
C ASN A 344 -1.42 -17.08 4.45
N LEU A 345 -0.23 -16.92 3.85
CA LEU A 345 0.08 -16.09 2.66
C LEU A 345 -0.77 -14.80 2.54
N GLY A 346 -0.89 -14.02 3.62
CA GLY A 346 -1.57 -12.73 3.60
C GLY A 346 -3.11 -12.75 3.56
N SER A 347 -3.76 -13.91 3.70
CA SER A 347 -5.22 -13.98 3.78
C SER A 347 -5.74 -13.39 5.09
N THR A 348 -6.47 -12.28 4.98
CA THR A 348 -7.22 -11.66 6.09
C THR A 348 -8.63 -12.25 6.16
N ARG A 349 -9.10 -12.58 7.36
CA ARG A 349 -10.44 -13.17 7.57
C ARG A 349 -11.10 -12.59 8.82
N GLY A 350 -12.44 -12.61 8.81
CA GLY A 350 -13.28 -12.14 9.92
C GLY A 350 -13.50 -13.21 11.00
N TYR A 351 -13.41 -12.84 12.27
CA TYR A 351 -13.61 -13.69 13.44
C TYR A 351 -14.39 -12.96 14.54
N ARG A 352 -15.22 -13.68 15.30
CA ARG A 352 -16.03 -13.09 16.37
C ARG A 352 -15.20 -12.84 17.63
N TYR A 353 -15.41 -11.68 18.25
CA TYR A 353 -14.84 -11.30 19.54
C TYR A 353 -15.82 -10.38 20.29
N GLY A 354 -16.62 -10.97 21.19
CA GLY A 354 -17.68 -10.29 21.94
C GLY A 354 -19.07 -10.56 21.39
N SER A 355 -20.05 -9.75 21.81
CA SER A 355 -21.44 -9.86 21.38
C SER A 355 -21.60 -9.46 19.91
N THR A 356 -22.29 -10.30 19.15
CA THR A 356 -22.68 -9.99 17.76
C THR A 356 -24.16 -9.61 17.71
N ARG A 357 -24.66 -9.18 16.55
CA ARG A 357 -26.08 -8.83 16.39
C ARG A 357 -27.04 -10.00 16.64
N ASP A 358 -26.64 -11.21 16.27
CA ASP A 358 -27.51 -12.38 16.24
C ASP A 358 -27.15 -13.44 17.30
N GLU A 359 -25.99 -13.31 17.92
CA GLU A 359 -25.47 -14.25 18.92
C GLU A 359 -24.89 -13.47 20.10
N GLY A 360 -25.08 -13.98 21.33
CA GLY A 360 -24.37 -13.50 22.51
C GLY A 360 -22.86 -13.67 22.38
N ASP A 361 -22.12 -13.24 23.40
CA ASP A 361 -20.66 -13.22 23.43
C ASP A 361 -19.96 -14.46 22.82
N LYS A 362 -19.25 -14.25 21.69
CA LYS A 362 -18.43 -15.25 21.01
C LYS A 362 -16.98 -14.80 20.89
N TYR A 363 -16.06 -15.70 21.20
CA TYR A 363 -14.63 -15.45 21.15
C TYR A 363 -13.93 -16.53 20.35
N ASP A 364 -13.98 -16.36 19.02
CA ASP A 364 -13.30 -17.23 18.07
C ASP A 364 -11.79 -17.12 18.21
N VAL A 365 -11.27 -15.96 18.62
CA VAL A 365 -9.84 -15.71 18.84
C VAL A 365 -9.55 -15.26 20.27
N LYS A 366 -8.31 -15.45 20.72
CA LYS A 366 -7.80 -14.98 22.01
C LYS A 366 -6.46 -14.28 21.81
N VAL A 367 -6.17 -13.26 22.61
CA VAL A 367 -4.86 -12.57 22.60
C VAL A 367 -3.77 -13.53 23.10
N CYS A 368 -2.59 -13.49 22.49
CA CYS A 368 -1.41 -14.27 22.86
C CYS A 368 -0.15 -13.42 22.86
N ASP A 369 0.94 -13.99 23.38
CA ASP A 369 2.26 -13.37 23.46
C ASP A 369 3.26 -13.95 22.44
N GLU A 370 2.78 -14.70 21.43
CA GLU A 370 3.63 -15.27 20.40
C GLU A 370 4.04 -14.20 19.37
N PRO A 371 5.35 -13.87 19.27
CA PRO A 371 5.83 -12.83 18.37
C PRO A 371 5.72 -13.26 16.90
N ARG A 372 5.66 -12.28 15.99
CA ARG A 372 5.75 -12.53 14.55
C ARG A 372 7.18 -12.97 14.20
N ILE A 373 7.31 -14.15 13.60
CA ILE A 373 8.56 -14.65 13.04
C ILE A 373 8.47 -14.56 11.52
N LEU A 374 9.37 -13.78 10.92
CA LEU A 374 9.47 -13.62 9.47
C LEU A 374 10.13 -14.86 8.85
N GLU A 375 9.59 -15.34 7.72
CA GLU A 375 10.17 -16.46 6.98
C GLU A 375 10.98 -15.95 5.78
N ASN A 376 10.30 -15.29 4.84
CA ASN A 376 10.89 -14.74 3.61
C ASN A 376 10.60 -13.25 3.42
N GLU A 377 9.68 -12.69 4.21
CA GLU A 377 9.26 -11.30 4.11
C GLU A 377 10.27 -10.37 4.81
N ILE A 378 10.45 -9.17 4.25
CA ILE A 378 11.33 -8.14 4.85
C ILE A 378 10.67 -7.53 6.09
N ILE A 379 9.35 -7.37 6.06
CA ILE A 379 8.48 -6.94 7.16
C ILE A 379 7.07 -7.49 6.92
N ALA A 380 6.31 -7.73 7.99
CA ALA A 380 4.94 -8.24 7.88
C ALA A 380 4.06 -7.75 9.04
N PRO A 381 2.72 -7.81 8.89
CA PRO A 381 1.79 -7.62 10.01
C PRO A 381 2.15 -8.48 11.21
N GLY A 382 2.10 -7.88 12.39
CA GLY A 382 2.48 -8.47 13.67
C GLY A 382 3.95 -8.28 14.06
N CYS A 383 4.81 -7.78 13.15
CA CYS A 383 6.15 -7.35 13.53
C CYS A 383 6.07 -6.21 14.55
N LEU A 384 6.99 -6.20 15.50
CA LEU A 384 7.17 -5.07 16.42
C LEU A 384 8.28 -4.17 15.89
N VAL A 385 8.09 -2.87 15.99
CA VAL A 385 9.01 -1.86 15.43
C VAL A 385 9.26 -0.75 16.43
N THR A 386 10.39 -0.07 16.27
CA THR A 386 10.77 1.16 16.96
C THR A 386 11.17 2.21 15.92
N ARG A 387 11.33 3.48 16.32
CA ARG A 387 11.89 4.51 15.44
C ARG A 387 13.25 4.06 14.87
N GLY A 388 13.41 4.19 13.56
CA GLY A 388 14.56 3.79 12.76
C GLY A 388 15.52 4.95 12.50
N ALA A 389 16.45 4.73 11.56
CA ALA A 389 17.54 5.68 11.29
C ALA A 389 17.06 6.98 10.61
N ASP A 390 16.03 6.87 9.77
CA ASP A 390 15.54 7.99 8.95
C ASP A 390 14.32 8.70 9.57
N TRP A 391 13.98 8.37 10.82
CA TRP A 391 12.81 8.90 11.52
C TRP A 391 12.82 10.43 11.64
N SER A 392 11.76 11.06 11.10
CA SER A 392 11.59 12.52 11.05
C SER A 392 10.27 13.02 11.64
N TYR A 393 9.51 12.16 12.34
CA TYR A 393 8.12 12.44 12.75
C TYR A 393 7.95 12.82 14.23
N ASP A 394 8.90 13.56 14.81
CA ASP A 394 8.89 13.95 16.22
C ASP A 394 8.58 12.77 17.16
N ASP A 395 7.67 12.94 18.13
CA ASP A 395 7.24 11.92 19.09
C ASP A 395 5.88 11.31 18.75
N GLN A 396 5.58 11.14 17.45
CA GLN A 396 4.34 10.45 17.03
C GLN A 396 4.25 9.01 17.55
N ASP A 397 5.39 8.36 17.79
CA ASP A 397 5.52 7.04 18.44
C ASP A 397 5.32 7.08 19.96
N GLY A 398 5.14 8.26 20.55
CA GLY A 398 5.03 8.48 21.99
C GLY A 398 6.37 8.73 22.69
N GLY A 399 7.46 8.92 21.94
CA GLY A 399 8.80 9.17 22.47
C GLY A 399 9.78 8.03 22.18
N ALA A 400 11.08 8.32 22.29
CA ALA A 400 12.13 7.39 21.90
C ALA A 400 12.08 6.07 22.68
N GLY A 401 12.19 4.96 21.95
CA GLY A 401 12.18 3.60 22.52
C GLY A 401 10.79 2.99 22.71
N ASN A 402 9.72 3.69 22.31
CA ASN A 402 8.40 3.09 22.26
C ASN A 402 8.29 2.04 21.14
N ILE A 403 7.56 0.97 21.43
CA ILE A 403 7.33 -0.13 20.51
C ILE A 403 5.97 0.06 19.82
N GLY A 404 5.97 -0.01 18.51
CA GLY A 404 4.78 -0.08 17.67
C GLY A 404 4.56 -1.49 17.14
N SER A 405 3.32 -1.78 16.76
CA SER A 405 2.92 -3.03 16.09
C SER A 405 2.57 -2.75 14.64
N VAL A 406 3.19 -3.49 13.72
CA VAL A 406 2.88 -3.41 12.29
C VAL A 406 1.50 -4.00 12.04
N VAL A 407 0.62 -3.20 11.45
CA VAL A 407 -0.77 -3.58 11.13
C VAL A 407 -0.88 -4.00 9.67
N ARG A 408 -0.27 -3.23 8.76
CA ARG A 408 -0.35 -3.47 7.31
C ARG A 408 0.94 -3.05 6.62
N VAL A 409 1.36 -3.81 5.63
CA VAL A 409 2.50 -3.48 4.75
C VAL A 409 1.94 -3.19 3.37
N LYS A 410 2.22 -2.00 2.82
CA LYS A 410 1.80 -1.59 1.49
C LYS A 410 2.87 -1.96 0.46
N ASN A 411 2.46 -2.25 -0.77
CA ASN A 411 3.37 -2.66 -1.85
C ASN A 411 4.42 -1.58 -2.20
N CYS A 412 4.15 -0.31 -1.89
CA CYS A 412 5.10 0.79 -2.09
C CYS A 412 6.19 0.87 -1.02
N GLY A 413 6.20 0.02 0.03
CA GLY A 413 7.18 0.10 1.11
C GLY A 413 6.77 1.02 2.27
N LEU A 414 5.55 1.55 2.25
CA LEU A 414 4.94 2.18 3.43
C LEU A 414 4.31 1.13 4.34
N VAL A 415 4.44 1.32 5.65
CA VAL A 415 3.99 0.39 6.67
C VAL A 415 3.10 1.10 7.68
N LEU A 416 1.87 0.64 7.82
CA LEU A 416 0.91 1.13 8.82
C LEU A 416 1.29 0.54 10.18
N VAL A 417 1.64 1.39 11.12
CA VAL A 417 2.04 1.03 12.49
C VAL A 417 1.06 1.61 13.47
N ARG A 418 0.68 0.80 14.46
CA ARG A 418 -0.03 1.24 15.66
C ARG A 418 0.94 1.36 16.82
N TRP A 419 1.05 2.54 17.40
CA TRP A 419 1.87 2.82 18.59
C TRP A 419 1.11 2.62 19.90
N THR A 420 1.84 2.53 21.02
CA THR A 420 1.28 2.34 22.38
C THR A 420 0.36 3.47 22.82
N ASN A 421 0.59 4.69 22.34
CA ASN A 421 -0.24 5.86 22.59
C ASN A 421 -1.55 5.86 21.78
N GLY A 422 -1.78 4.85 20.93
CA GLY A 422 -2.96 4.73 20.07
C GLY A 422 -2.81 5.39 18.70
N ASN A 423 -1.72 6.09 18.41
CA ASN A 423 -1.48 6.66 17.09
C ASN A 423 -1.31 5.54 16.05
N ILE A 424 -2.04 5.66 14.95
CA ILE A 424 -1.98 4.73 13.81
C ILE A 424 -1.61 5.54 12.57
N LYS A 425 -0.42 5.32 12.00
CA LYS A 425 0.07 6.03 10.82
C LYS A 425 0.99 5.19 9.95
N ASP A 426 1.13 5.60 8.69
CA ASP A 426 2.06 4.99 7.74
C ASP A 426 3.47 5.59 7.93
N TYR A 427 4.49 4.72 7.86
CA TYR A 427 5.91 5.10 7.92
C TYR A 427 6.71 4.37 6.84
N SER A 428 7.83 4.94 6.41
CA SER A 428 8.68 4.33 5.40
C SER A 428 9.45 3.12 5.94
N TYR A 429 9.41 2.03 5.20
CA TYR A 429 10.28 0.88 5.39
C TYR A 429 10.77 0.39 4.03
N GLY A 430 11.68 1.17 3.45
CA GLY A 430 12.20 1.02 2.10
C GLY A 430 11.47 1.87 1.04
N TYR A 431 10.49 2.69 1.42
CA TYR A 431 9.88 3.65 0.49
C TYR A 431 10.90 4.77 0.20
N HIS A 432 11.24 4.95 -1.08
CA HIS A 432 12.36 5.78 -1.54
C HIS A 432 13.72 5.48 -0.88
N GLY A 433 13.90 4.26 -0.37
CA GLY A 433 15.13 3.86 0.33
C GLY A 433 15.24 4.37 1.77
N GLU A 434 14.23 5.09 2.28
CA GLU A 434 14.16 5.53 3.68
C GLU A 434 13.68 4.38 4.58
N PHE A 435 14.21 4.29 5.79
CA PHE A 435 13.84 3.33 6.82
C PHE A 435 13.53 4.06 8.13
N ASP A 436 12.32 4.63 8.19
CA ASP A 436 11.77 5.28 9.37
C ASP A 436 11.57 4.30 10.53
N LEU A 437 11.45 3.00 10.24
CA LEU A 437 11.20 1.96 11.23
C LEU A 437 12.36 0.99 11.35
N GLN A 438 12.60 0.51 12.57
CA GLN A 438 13.50 -0.59 12.86
C GLN A 438 12.74 -1.75 13.49
N ILE A 439 12.85 -2.95 12.91
CA ILE A 439 12.23 -4.17 13.44
C ILE A 439 12.91 -4.57 14.76
N CYS A 440 12.10 -4.80 15.78
CA CYS A 440 12.54 -5.32 17.07
C CYS A 440 12.91 -6.80 16.96
N ASP A 441 13.90 -7.25 17.74
CA ASP A 441 14.15 -8.68 17.90
C ASP A 441 12.93 -9.34 18.57
N PRO A 442 12.25 -10.31 17.91
CA PRO A 442 11.07 -10.97 18.46
C PRO A 442 11.34 -11.73 19.76
N LEU A 443 12.60 -12.04 20.07
CA LEU A 443 12.99 -12.78 21.27
C LEU A 443 13.55 -11.91 22.40
N SER A 444 13.66 -10.60 22.18
CA SER A 444 14.15 -9.64 23.18
C SER A 444 13.23 -9.58 24.40
N LEU A 445 13.78 -9.13 25.52
CA LEU A 445 13.02 -9.01 26.77
C LEU A 445 11.95 -7.92 26.66
N GLU A 446 12.25 -6.85 25.93
CA GLU A 446 11.37 -5.72 25.67
C GLU A 446 10.15 -6.15 24.85
N THR A 447 10.36 -6.91 23.76
CA THR A 447 9.30 -7.48 22.93
C THR A 447 8.40 -8.39 23.75
N LYS A 448 8.97 -9.28 24.57
CA LYS A 448 8.19 -10.20 25.42
C LYS A 448 7.35 -9.45 26.45
N LYS A 449 7.92 -8.45 27.13
CA LYS A 449 7.19 -7.59 28.07
C LYS A 449 6.04 -6.84 27.40
N PHE A 450 6.28 -6.31 26.20
CA PHE A 450 5.26 -5.62 25.42
C PHE A 450 4.08 -6.54 25.10
N LEU A 451 4.36 -7.74 24.59
CA LEU A 451 3.33 -8.73 24.24
C LEU A 451 2.58 -9.26 25.47
N GLN A 452 3.27 -9.47 26.58
CA GLN A 452 2.65 -9.85 27.85
C GLN A 452 1.70 -8.77 28.35
N LYS A 453 2.10 -7.49 28.29
CA LYS A 453 1.23 -6.36 28.64
C LYS A 453 -0.02 -6.28 27.76
N GLN A 454 0.06 -6.68 26.48
CA GLN A 454 -1.12 -6.76 25.62
C GLN A 454 -2.12 -7.82 26.10
N MET A 455 -1.66 -8.97 26.60
CA MET A 455 -2.53 -10.01 27.18
C MET A 455 -3.23 -9.57 28.47
N GLU A 456 -2.65 -8.61 29.19
CA GLU A 456 -3.21 -8.03 30.43
C GLU A 456 -4.18 -6.87 30.17
N SER A 457 -4.34 -6.46 28.90
CA SER A 457 -5.24 -5.36 28.54
C SER A 457 -6.70 -5.69 28.87
N GLN A 458 -7.50 -4.67 29.22
CA GLN A 458 -8.93 -4.86 29.50
C GLN A 458 -9.67 -5.55 28.35
N ALA A 459 -9.32 -5.19 27.10
CA ALA A 459 -9.84 -5.84 25.91
C ALA A 459 -9.53 -7.35 25.87
N ALA A 460 -8.31 -7.76 26.20
CA ALA A 460 -7.94 -9.17 26.29
C ALA A 460 -8.65 -9.88 27.45
N LEU A 461 -8.85 -9.20 28.58
CA LEU A 461 -9.53 -9.75 29.76
C LEU A 461 -11.02 -9.99 29.54
N ASN A 462 -11.67 -9.26 28.62
CA ASN A 462 -13.08 -9.49 28.27
C ASN A 462 -13.32 -10.92 27.75
N TYR A 463 -12.32 -11.54 27.13
CA TYR A 463 -12.35 -12.97 26.79
C TYR A 463 -12.76 -13.83 27.99
N TYR A 464 -12.28 -13.55 29.19
CA TYR A 464 -12.48 -14.41 30.37
C TYR A 464 -13.76 -14.10 31.18
N GLN A 465 -14.41 -12.95 30.95
CA GLN A 465 -15.57 -12.53 31.75
C GLN A 465 -16.81 -13.41 31.58
N GLY A 466 -16.99 -14.07 30.43
CA GLY A 466 -18.09 -15.01 30.22
C GLY A 466 -17.90 -16.41 30.82
N CYS A 467 -16.79 -16.68 31.52
CA CYS A 467 -16.49 -17.99 32.11
C CYS A 467 -16.83 -18.10 33.60
N THR A 468 -17.26 -17.03 34.26
CA THR A 468 -17.49 -17.00 35.72
C THR A 468 -18.93 -17.27 36.14
N ASP A 469 -19.88 -17.39 35.21
CA ASP A 469 -21.31 -17.51 35.56
C ASP A 469 -21.80 -18.96 35.76
N SER A 470 -20.92 -19.95 35.83
CA SER A 470 -21.32 -21.36 36.00
C SER A 470 -20.96 -22.03 37.33
N GLU A 471 -20.20 -21.40 38.23
CA GLU A 471 -19.91 -21.99 39.56
C GLU A 471 -19.77 -20.90 40.63
N ASN A 472 -20.89 -20.32 41.08
CA ASN A 472 -21.13 -19.93 42.48
C ASN A 472 -22.50 -19.25 42.65
N GLU A 473 -23.55 -20.06 42.74
CA GLU A 473 -24.72 -19.70 43.54
C GLU A 473 -24.86 -20.70 44.69
N SER A 474 -24.27 -20.38 45.84
CA SER A 474 -24.97 -20.54 47.11
C SER A 474 -24.42 -19.53 48.12
N SER A 475 -25.18 -18.44 48.25
CA SER A 475 -25.48 -17.69 49.48
C SER A 475 -24.48 -17.77 50.64
N LEU A 476 -23.89 -16.62 51.00
CA LEU A 476 -24.15 -16.00 52.31
C LEU A 476 -23.59 -14.57 52.38
N SER A 477 -24.45 -13.70 52.88
CA SER A 477 -24.25 -12.29 53.11
C SER A 477 -23.44 -11.98 54.38
N LYS A 478 -22.78 -10.82 54.34
CA LYS A 478 -22.42 -9.88 55.43
C LYS A 478 -21.06 -9.99 56.14
N SER A 479 -20.45 -8.81 56.14
CA SER A 479 -19.68 -8.08 57.17
C SER A 479 -18.23 -8.43 57.47
N PHE A 480 -17.41 -7.37 57.35
CA PHE A 480 -16.19 -7.03 58.07
C PHE A 480 -15.93 -7.83 59.36
N ASP A 481 -14.74 -8.41 59.47
CA ASP A 481 -13.76 -7.99 60.49
C ASP A 481 -12.36 -8.60 60.26
N THR A 482 -11.38 -7.86 60.75
CA THR A 482 -9.93 -8.12 60.82
C THR A 482 -9.54 -9.34 61.66
N ASP A 483 -8.35 -9.87 61.34
CA ASP A 483 -7.23 -10.18 62.26
C ASP A 483 -6.63 -11.61 62.24
N PHE A 484 -5.33 -11.64 62.58
CA PHE A 484 -4.29 -12.69 62.52
C PHE A 484 -4.63 -14.12 63.01
N GLY A 485 -3.94 -15.13 62.43
CA GLY A 485 -3.77 -16.44 63.07
C GLY A 485 -2.99 -17.50 62.26
N LYS A 486 -1.84 -17.92 62.79
CA LYS A 486 -0.91 -18.97 62.29
C LYS A 486 -1.46 -20.41 62.41
N THR A 487 -0.69 -21.34 61.80
CA THR A 487 -0.56 -22.82 62.00
C THR A 487 -1.44 -23.72 61.13
N SER A 488 -1.05 -24.91 60.66
CA SER A 488 0.22 -25.61 60.40
C SER A 488 -0.12 -27.01 59.83
N LEU A 489 0.74 -27.54 58.95
CA LEU A 489 0.97 -28.97 58.62
C LEU A 489 -0.18 -29.87 58.11
N GLY A 490 0.09 -30.54 56.97
CA GLY A 490 -0.68 -31.67 56.48
C GLY A 490 -0.15 -32.20 55.15
N ASP A 491 0.83 -33.10 55.25
CA ASP A 491 1.56 -33.79 54.18
C ASP A 491 0.70 -34.86 53.47
N SER A 492 0.84 -35.03 52.15
CA SER A 492 0.60 -36.32 51.47
C SER A 492 1.04 -36.29 50.00
N SER A 493 1.97 -37.21 49.75
CA SER A 493 2.67 -37.58 48.53
C SER A 493 1.83 -38.05 47.31
N VAL A 494 2.32 -37.67 46.12
CA VAL A 494 2.69 -38.51 44.95
C VAL A 494 1.69 -39.56 44.41
N LYS A 495 1.37 -39.45 43.11
CA LYS A 495 1.52 -40.54 42.12
C LYS A 495 1.47 -40.03 40.67
N SER A 496 2.41 -40.52 39.88
CA SER A 496 2.61 -40.27 38.44
C SER A 496 2.41 -41.57 37.64
N ILE A 497 2.30 -41.44 36.30
CA ILE A 497 2.65 -42.43 35.24
C ILE A 497 1.59 -43.56 35.01
N LEU A 498 1.09 -43.97 33.82
CA LEU A 498 1.33 -43.88 32.34
C LEU A 498 0.11 -44.61 31.63
N PRO A 499 0.10 -45.08 30.36
CA PRO A 499 0.52 -44.58 29.02
C PRO A 499 -0.58 -44.75 27.92
N VAL A 500 -0.43 -44.16 26.71
CA VAL A 500 -1.22 -44.59 25.52
C VAL A 500 -0.32 -44.79 24.28
N LYS A 501 -0.64 -45.87 23.53
CA LYS A 501 0.14 -46.61 22.54
C LYS A 501 0.16 -45.98 21.13
N LYS A 502 1.27 -46.19 20.40
CA LYS A 502 1.44 -45.98 18.95
C LYS A 502 0.59 -46.96 18.13
N GLY A 503 -0.09 -46.45 17.10
CA GLY A 503 -0.76 -47.21 16.05
C GLY A 503 -0.22 -46.85 14.66
N LYS A 504 0.19 -47.89 13.92
CA LYS A 504 0.69 -47.94 12.53
C LYS A 504 -0.32 -47.41 11.52
N TYR A 505 0.11 -46.86 10.38
CA TYR A 505 -0.42 -47.23 9.05
C TYR A 505 0.53 -46.85 7.87
N PHE A 506 0.64 -47.84 6.98
CA PHE A 506 1.00 -47.94 5.54
C PHE A 506 2.27 -47.32 4.92
N LYS A 507 3.07 -48.25 4.36
CA LYS A 507 3.98 -48.09 3.20
C LYS A 507 3.18 -48.16 1.89
N ASN A 508 3.62 -47.38 0.90
CA ASN A 508 3.77 -47.64 -0.55
C ASN A 508 3.91 -46.28 -1.25
N GLU A 509 4.61 -46.03 -2.34
CA GLU A 509 5.53 -46.76 -3.21
C GLU A 509 6.25 -45.69 -4.07
N LYS A 510 7.32 -46.08 -4.75
CA LYS A 510 8.18 -45.23 -5.59
C LYS A 510 7.38 -44.56 -6.73
N GLY A 511 7.63 -43.26 -6.93
CA GLY A 511 7.29 -42.52 -8.14
C GLY A 511 8.45 -41.60 -8.48
N GLU A 512 9.06 -41.84 -9.63
CA GLU A 512 10.23 -41.15 -10.17
C GLU A 512 9.94 -39.67 -10.49
N GLN A 513 10.92 -38.80 -10.22
CA GLN A 513 11.06 -37.50 -10.89
C GLN A 513 12.53 -37.25 -11.22
N PRO A 514 12.81 -36.51 -12.32
CA PRO A 514 13.94 -36.74 -13.20
C PRO A 514 15.26 -36.17 -12.66
N SER A 515 16.32 -36.85 -13.03
CA SER A 515 17.71 -36.44 -12.84
C SER A 515 18.09 -35.38 -13.88
N ASP A 516 18.28 -34.15 -13.45
CA ASP A 516 19.03 -33.17 -14.22
C ASP A 516 20.50 -33.23 -13.79
N ILE A 517 21.28 -33.88 -14.66
CA ILE A 517 22.72 -33.79 -14.71
C ILE A 517 23.05 -32.40 -15.27
N GLU A 518 23.52 -31.48 -14.42
CA GLU A 518 24.31 -30.34 -14.89
C GLU A 518 25.80 -30.68 -14.72
N THR A 519 26.35 -31.29 -15.75
CA THR A 519 27.74 -31.07 -16.12
C THR A 519 27.80 -29.69 -16.78
N ASP A 520 28.48 -28.74 -16.15
CA ASP A 520 29.27 -27.77 -16.91
C ASP A 520 30.50 -27.28 -16.11
N CYS A 521 31.61 -27.88 -16.52
CA CYS A 521 32.91 -27.28 -16.81
C CYS A 521 33.38 -26.04 -16.01
N MET A 522 34.43 -26.32 -15.22
CA MET A 522 35.66 -25.53 -15.02
C MET A 522 35.59 -24.00 -15.18
N LYS A 523 35.65 -23.33 -14.03
CA LYS A 523 36.44 -22.08 -13.89
C LYS A 523 37.67 -22.39 -13.05
N SER A 524 38.85 -22.13 -13.61
CA SER A 524 40.15 -22.16 -12.92
C SER A 524 40.25 -21.04 -11.87
N PRO A 525 41.15 -21.18 -10.87
CA PRO A 525 40.97 -20.60 -9.54
C PRO A 525 41.43 -19.15 -9.46
N GLY A 526 40.48 -18.23 -9.23
CA GLY A 526 40.76 -16.89 -8.71
C GLY A 526 40.45 -16.86 -7.23
N SER A 527 41.47 -16.59 -6.42
CA SER A 527 41.51 -16.46 -4.95
C SER A 527 40.19 -16.06 -4.29
N SER A 528 39.38 -17.04 -3.86
CA SER A 528 38.19 -16.80 -3.04
C SER A 528 38.36 -17.47 -1.68
N ASN A 529 38.04 -16.76 -0.60
CA ASN A 529 37.99 -17.33 0.74
C ASN A 529 37.01 -18.51 0.75
N GLN A 530 37.41 -19.65 1.30
CA GLN A 530 36.61 -20.87 1.28
C GLN A 530 36.08 -21.19 2.68
N TRP A 531 34.76 -21.21 2.81
CA TRP A 531 34.07 -21.70 4.00
C TRP A 531 34.02 -23.22 3.99
N LEU A 532 34.26 -23.81 5.17
CA LEU A 532 34.25 -25.25 5.42
C LEU A 532 33.38 -25.54 6.64
N TRP A 533 32.71 -26.68 6.65
CA TRP A 533 31.93 -27.17 7.78
C TRP A 533 32.36 -28.59 8.15
N LYS A 534 32.20 -28.94 9.43
CA LYS A 534 32.60 -30.23 9.97
C LYS A 534 31.40 -31.16 10.08
N ASP A 535 31.49 -32.36 9.51
CA ASP A 535 30.41 -33.35 9.61
C ASP A 535 30.43 -34.12 10.94
N THR A 536 29.47 -35.02 11.11
CA THR A 536 29.33 -35.91 12.28
C THR A 536 30.51 -36.85 12.47
N GLU A 537 31.30 -37.10 11.41
CA GLU A 537 32.49 -37.96 11.43
C GLU A 537 33.77 -37.13 11.69
N GLY A 538 33.63 -35.82 11.87
CA GLY A 538 34.74 -34.90 12.15
C GLY A 538 35.52 -34.44 10.91
N LYS A 539 35.04 -34.78 9.71
CA LYS A 539 35.68 -34.40 8.43
C LYS A 539 35.22 -33.02 7.99
N TRP A 540 36.15 -32.23 7.46
CA TRP A 540 35.88 -30.92 6.90
C TRP A 540 35.42 -31.02 5.44
N ASN A 541 34.27 -30.43 5.15
CA ASN A 541 33.65 -30.40 3.83
C ASN A 541 33.49 -28.95 3.36
N SER A 542 33.71 -28.70 2.08
CA SER A 542 33.51 -27.37 1.47
C SER A 542 32.03 -27.13 1.20
N TYR A 543 31.58 -25.88 1.38
CA TYR A 543 30.30 -25.45 0.81
C TYR A 543 30.38 -25.41 -0.72
N SER A 544 29.25 -25.61 -1.41
CA SER A 544 29.17 -25.41 -2.86
C SER A 544 29.55 -23.98 -3.23
N THR A 545 29.98 -23.76 -4.48
CA THR A 545 30.42 -22.45 -4.97
C THR A 545 29.39 -21.35 -4.69
N GLU A 546 28.12 -21.60 -5.02
CA GLU A 546 27.03 -20.65 -4.79
C GLU A 546 26.84 -20.30 -3.29
N MET A 547 26.89 -21.31 -2.42
CA MET A 547 26.76 -21.11 -0.98
C MET A 547 27.97 -20.37 -0.41
N ASN A 548 29.17 -20.71 -0.88
CA ASN A 548 30.40 -20.06 -0.48
C ASN A 548 30.41 -18.58 -0.86
N ASP A 549 29.96 -18.23 -2.06
CA ASP A 549 29.84 -16.84 -2.52
C ASP A 549 28.82 -16.05 -1.67
N ARG A 550 27.69 -16.67 -1.35
CA ARG A 550 26.69 -16.07 -0.45
C ARG A 550 27.24 -15.84 0.96
N LEU A 551 27.96 -16.82 1.51
CA LEU A 551 28.60 -16.70 2.82
C LEU A 551 29.65 -15.58 2.83
N ASN A 552 30.50 -15.49 1.80
CA ASN A 552 31.49 -14.42 1.67
C ASN A 552 30.86 -13.04 1.53
N LYS A 553 29.79 -12.90 0.72
CA LYS A 553 29.08 -11.64 0.53
C LYS A 553 28.45 -11.15 1.84
N CYS A 554 27.81 -12.05 2.59
CA CYS A 554 27.22 -11.74 3.89
C CYS A 554 28.28 -11.43 4.96
N PHE A 555 29.36 -12.21 5.01
CA PHE A 555 30.46 -11.99 5.97
C PHE A 555 31.18 -10.66 5.73
N LYS A 556 31.39 -10.26 4.47
CA LYS A 556 31.99 -8.96 4.12
C LYS A 556 31.10 -7.77 4.51
N ARG A 557 29.77 -7.95 4.46
CA ARG A 557 28.80 -6.90 4.84
C ARG A 557 28.67 -6.76 6.35
N ASP A 558 28.59 -7.88 7.07
CA ASP A 558 28.53 -7.92 8.53
C ASP A 558 29.08 -9.25 9.06
N PRO A 559 30.21 -9.26 9.80
CA PRO A 559 30.77 -10.46 10.42
C PRO A 559 29.85 -11.14 11.44
N LYS A 560 28.84 -10.43 11.96
CA LYS A 560 27.83 -10.97 12.89
C LYS A 560 26.60 -11.58 12.19
N SER A 561 26.56 -11.53 10.86
CA SER A 561 25.43 -12.05 10.09
C SER A 561 25.29 -13.57 10.18
N THR A 562 24.08 -14.04 9.87
CA THR A 562 23.76 -15.47 9.78
C THR A 562 23.15 -15.76 8.42
N VAL A 563 23.48 -16.92 7.85
CA VAL A 563 23.03 -17.33 6.51
C VAL A 563 22.46 -18.74 6.58
N VAL A 564 21.33 -18.97 5.90
CA VAL A 564 20.76 -20.31 5.75
C VAL A 564 21.32 -20.94 4.49
N VAL A 565 21.86 -22.15 4.64
CA VAL A 565 22.44 -22.98 3.57
C VAL A 565 21.76 -24.34 3.55
N THR A 566 21.71 -24.97 2.39
CA THR A 566 21.09 -26.28 2.22
C THR A 566 22.15 -27.31 1.85
N ILE A 567 22.41 -28.27 2.74
CA ILE A 567 23.38 -29.35 2.49
C ILE A 567 22.57 -30.66 2.37
N GLN A 568 22.68 -31.34 1.23
CA GLN A 568 22.01 -32.63 0.97
C GLN A 568 20.49 -32.59 1.28
N GLY A 569 19.80 -31.50 0.86
CA GLY A 569 18.37 -31.32 1.08
C GLY A 569 17.96 -30.95 2.50
N GLN A 570 18.91 -30.71 3.41
CA GLN A 570 18.66 -30.27 4.78
C GLN A 570 19.14 -28.83 5.00
N SER A 571 18.33 -28.02 5.70
CA SER A 571 18.65 -26.62 5.93
C SER A 571 19.40 -26.39 7.25
N TYR A 572 20.48 -25.62 7.17
CA TYR A 572 21.35 -25.25 8.28
C TYR A 572 21.47 -23.73 8.34
N ARG A 573 21.47 -23.15 9.54
CA ARG A 573 21.81 -21.74 9.77
C ARG A 573 23.27 -21.62 10.17
N VAL A 574 24.10 -21.04 9.32
CA VAL A 574 25.48 -20.68 9.61
C VAL A 574 25.50 -19.37 10.40
N VAL A 575 26.05 -19.42 11.61
CA VAL A 575 26.26 -18.28 12.50
C VAL A 575 27.74 -17.92 12.45
N MET A 576 28.11 -16.95 11.61
CA MET A 576 29.50 -16.64 11.30
C MET A 576 30.28 -16.15 12.53
N ALA A 577 29.66 -15.32 13.37
CA ALA A 577 30.25 -14.84 14.63
C ALA A 577 30.64 -15.94 15.61
N LYS A 578 29.94 -17.08 15.54
CA LYS A 578 30.12 -18.22 16.45
C LYS A 578 30.82 -19.40 15.76
N GLN A 579 31.21 -19.26 14.49
CA GLN A 579 31.88 -20.31 13.71
C GLN A 579 31.17 -21.66 13.80
N MET A 580 29.83 -21.63 13.70
CA MET A 580 28.99 -22.82 13.81
C MET A 580 27.82 -22.78 12.84
N GLN A 581 27.37 -23.94 12.39
CA GLN A 581 26.09 -24.11 11.70
C GLN A 581 25.11 -24.92 12.55
N ILE A 582 23.85 -24.54 12.52
CA ILE A 582 22.79 -25.13 13.33
C ILE A 582 21.76 -25.75 12.40
N LYS A 583 21.54 -27.06 12.52
CA LYS A 583 20.51 -27.75 11.75
C LYS A 583 19.13 -27.27 12.18
N LEU A 584 18.32 -26.78 11.24
CA LEU A 584 17.06 -26.11 11.58
C LEU A 584 15.99 -27.07 12.13
N THR A 585 16.05 -28.34 11.74
CA THR A 585 15.08 -29.37 12.15
C THR A 585 15.39 -29.99 13.52
N THR A 586 16.67 -30.32 13.79
CA THR A 586 17.08 -31.05 15.00
C THR A 586 17.80 -30.18 16.04
N ARG A 587 18.18 -28.94 15.68
CA ARG A 587 19.00 -28.03 16.50
C ARG A 587 20.43 -28.51 16.81
N GLU A 588 20.89 -29.56 16.13
CA GLU A 588 22.30 -30.01 16.20
C GLU A 588 23.24 -28.94 15.66
N THR A 589 24.39 -28.77 16.32
CA THR A 589 25.39 -27.75 15.96
C THR A 589 26.66 -28.38 15.44
N PHE A 590 27.21 -27.81 14.37
CA PHE A 590 28.45 -28.27 13.73
C PHE A 590 29.42 -27.10 13.58
N GLU A 591 30.72 -27.36 13.67
CA GLU A 591 31.75 -26.33 13.50
C GLU A 591 31.85 -25.85 12.05
N VAL A 592 32.14 -24.57 11.87
CA VAL A 592 32.33 -23.92 10.57
C VAL A 592 33.56 -23.01 10.65
N LYS A 593 34.42 -23.03 9.63
CA LYS A 593 35.60 -22.16 9.56
C LYS A 593 35.75 -21.53 8.18
N LEU A 594 36.36 -20.34 8.15
CA LEU A 594 36.78 -19.68 6.93
C LEU A 594 38.28 -19.92 6.71
N VAL A 595 38.65 -20.47 5.56
CA VAL A 595 40.04 -20.55 5.12
C VAL A 595 40.27 -19.42 4.13
N GLN A 596 41.12 -18.47 4.53
CA GLN A 596 41.60 -17.41 3.66
C GLN A 596 42.80 -17.94 2.90
N ASN A 597 42.76 -17.85 1.57
CA ASN A 597 43.93 -18.11 0.75
C ASN A 597 44.66 -16.78 0.60
N GLU A 598 45.88 -16.67 1.15
CA GLU A 598 46.78 -15.53 0.95
C GLU A 598 47.24 -15.40 -0.51
#